data_AF-A0A8C2QCH8-F1
#
_entry.id   AF-A0A8C2QCH8-F1
#
_cell.length_a   1.000
_cell.length_b   1.000
_cell.length_c   1.000
_cell.angle_alpha   90.00
_cell.angle_beta   90.00
_cell.angle_gamma   90.00
#
_symmetry.space_group_name_H-M   'P 1'
#
loop_
_entity.id
_entity.type
_entity.pdbx_description
1 polymer ?
#
loop_
_entity_poly.entity_id
_entity_poly.type
_entity_poly.pdbx_seq_one_letter_code
_entity_poly.pdbx_strand_id
1 'polypeptide(L)'
;KNYGSLIEDIDKKHLVLLREGRTLIGFLRSIDQFANLVLQQTVEHIHLGKKYGDIPRGIFVARGENVVLLGEIIFYSGLHGKLFKPYLQQVSIEEILEEQRVEQQIRLEAEKLKY
;
A
#
# COMPACT_ATOMS: atom_id res chain seq x y z
N LYS A 1 18.86 17.83 2.76
CA LYS A 1 17.50 17.31 2.47
C LYS A 1 16.57 17.98 3.47
N ASN A 2 15.63 18.81 3.00
CA ASN A 2 14.82 19.68 3.86
C ASN A 2 13.72 18.87 4.56
N TYR A 3 13.82 18.69 5.88
CA TYR A 3 12.76 18.11 6.71
C TYR A 3 11.44 18.89 6.64
N GLY A 4 11.46 20.14 6.17
CA GLY A 4 10.26 20.96 5.97
C GLY A 4 9.23 20.32 5.03
N SER A 5 9.65 19.55 4.02
CA SER A 5 8.71 19.01 3.02
C SER A 5 7.92 17.80 3.49
N LEU A 6 8.39 17.05 4.50
CA LEU A 6 7.70 15.84 5.00
C LEU A 6 6.68 16.18 6.10
N ILE A 7 6.86 17.29 6.80
CA ILE A 7 5.86 17.80 7.75
C ILE A 7 4.61 18.25 6.99
N GLU A 8 4.78 18.76 5.77
CA GLU A 8 3.67 19.13 4.89
C GLU A 8 2.79 17.93 4.52
N ASP A 9 3.27 16.70 4.68
CA ASP A 9 2.54 15.47 4.37
C ASP A 9 1.68 14.94 5.53
N ILE A 10 1.78 15.55 6.71
CA ILE A 10 0.90 15.24 7.84
C ILE A 10 -0.56 15.50 7.48
N ASP A 11 -1.44 14.64 7.99
CA ASP A 11 -2.89 14.62 7.78
C ASP A 11 -3.35 14.35 6.35
N LYS A 12 -2.43 14.11 5.42
CA LYS A 12 -2.74 13.67 4.06
C LYS A 12 -2.76 12.15 3.95
N LYS A 13 -3.56 11.65 3.01
CA LYS A 13 -3.65 10.22 2.71
C LYS A 13 -2.45 9.79 1.88
N HIS A 14 -1.79 8.72 2.30
CA HIS A 14 -0.57 8.22 1.69
C HIS A 14 -0.68 6.74 1.36
N LEU A 15 -0.02 6.34 0.27
CA LEU A 15 0.36 4.97 -0.01
C LEU A 15 1.80 4.76 0.48
N VAL A 16 2.02 3.66 1.19
CA VAL A 16 3.34 3.26 1.71
C VAL A 16 3.63 1.83 1.24
N LEU A 17 4.71 1.65 0.49
CA LEU A 17 5.21 0.32 0.12
C LEU A 17 6.24 -0.13 1.15
N LEU A 18 6.04 -1.33 1.70
CA LEU A 18 6.99 -1.95 2.61
C LEU A 18 7.92 -2.93 1.87
N ARG A 19 9.08 -3.20 2.46
CA ARG A 19 10.11 -4.11 1.91
C ARG A 19 9.59 -5.52 1.64
N GLU A 20 8.66 -6.01 2.47
CA GLU A 20 7.98 -7.29 2.30
C GLU A 20 6.92 -7.31 1.19
N GLY A 21 6.78 -6.23 0.42
CA GLY A 21 5.84 -6.12 -0.70
C GLY A 21 4.42 -5.73 -0.30
N ARG A 22 4.16 -5.47 0.98
CA ARG A 22 2.85 -5.00 1.46
C ARG A 22 2.67 -3.52 1.13
N THR A 23 1.46 -3.19 0.69
CA THR A 23 1.05 -1.81 0.42
C THR A 23 0.09 -1.37 1.52
N LEU A 24 0.44 -0.31 2.24
CA LEU A 24 -0.43 0.31 3.22
C LEU A 24 -1.00 1.61 2.64
N ILE A 25 -2.26 1.89 2.93
CA ILE A 25 -2.92 3.14 2.60
C ILE A 25 -3.53 3.72 3.86
N GLY A 26 -3.20 4.94 4.25
CA GLY A 26 -3.74 5.58 5.46
C GLY A 26 -3.39 7.06 5.55
N PHE A 27 -3.89 7.74 6.58
CA PHE A 27 -3.53 9.14 6.85
C PHE A 27 -2.24 9.19 7.65
N LEU A 28 -1.25 9.94 7.17
CA LEU A 28 0.01 10.13 7.88
C LEU A 28 -0.21 11.04 9.09
N ARG A 29 0.11 10.56 10.29
CA ARG A 29 -0.05 11.32 11.55
C ARG A 29 1.25 11.72 12.19
N SER A 30 2.32 11.00 11.91
CA SER A 30 3.66 11.32 12.38
C SER A 30 4.69 10.73 11.45
N ILE A 31 5.79 11.45 11.28
CA ILE A 31 7.01 10.99 10.62
C ILE A 31 8.21 11.54 11.39
N ASP A 32 9.24 10.73 11.56
CA ASP A 32 10.52 11.18 12.11
C ASP A 32 11.63 11.23 11.05
N GLN A 33 12.82 11.65 11.47
CA GLN A 33 13.98 11.77 10.57
C GLN A 33 14.49 10.44 9.98
N PHE A 34 14.10 9.33 10.58
CA PHE A 34 14.44 7.98 10.11
C PHE A 34 13.32 7.38 9.25
N ALA A 35 12.30 8.17 8.91
CA ALA A 35 11.09 7.74 8.20
C ALA A 35 10.27 6.68 8.96
N ASN A 36 10.33 6.65 10.29
CA ASN A 36 9.34 5.91 11.06
C ASN A 36 7.99 6.62 10.94
N LEU A 37 6.94 5.88 10.61
CA LEU A 37 5.63 6.43 10.26
C LEU A 37 4.56 5.97 11.25
N VAL A 38 3.64 6.87 11.58
CA VAL A 38 2.36 6.52 12.17
C VAL A 38 1.27 6.82 11.15
N LEU A 39 0.53 5.79 10.76
CA LEU A 39 -0.64 5.89 9.90
C LEU A 39 -1.92 5.67 10.73
N GLN A 40 -2.98 6.40 10.41
CA GLN A 40 -4.32 6.20 10.96
C GLN A 40 -5.31 5.84 9.84
N GLN A 41 -6.38 5.13 10.21
CA GLN A 41 -7.38 4.59 9.28
C GLN A 41 -6.70 3.80 8.16
N THR A 42 -5.68 3.04 8.54
CA THR A 42 -4.84 2.30 7.62
C THR A 42 -5.60 1.08 7.13
N VAL A 43 -5.53 0.85 5.83
CA VAL A 43 -5.83 -0.43 5.20
C VAL A 43 -4.54 -0.99 4.62
N GLU A 44 -4.43 -2.31 4.62
CA GLU A 44 -3.47 -3.00 3.78
C GLU A 44 -4.15 -3.35 2.47
N HIS A 45 -3.63 -2.79 1.38
CA HIS A 45 -4.15 -2.94 0.04
C HIS A 45 -3.43 -4.10 -0.66
N ILE A 46 -4.14 -5.18 -0.92
CA ILE A 46 -3.63 -6.31 -1.69
C ILE A 46 -4.12 -6.16 -3.11
N HIS A 47 -3.21 -6.13 -4.08
CA HIS A 47 -3.50 -5.99 -5.50
C HIS A 47 -2.99 -7.20 -6.26
N LEU A 48 -3.87 -7.87 -7.00
CA LEU A 48 -3.55 -9.03 -7.83
C LEU A 48 -4.19 -8.89 -9.21
N GLY A 49 -3.36 -8.63 -10.23
CA GLY A 49 -3.83 -8.47 -11.61
C GLY A 49 -4.85 -7.35 -11.80
N LYS A 50 -6.14 -7.70 -11.89
CA LYS A 50 -7.25 -6.75 -12.02
C LYS A 50 -8.15 -6.69 -10.78
N LYS A 51 -7.74 -7.33 -9.68
CA LYS A 51 -8.49 -7.40 -8.43
C LYS A 51 -7.73 -6.72 -7.31
N TYR A 52 -8.48 -6.24 -6.32
CA TYR A 52 -7.90 -5.78 -5.07
C TYR A 52 -8.81 -6.04 -3.87
N GLY A 53 -8.22 -6.11 -2.69
CA GLY A 53 -8.94 -6.14 -1.42
C GLY A 53 -8.20 -5.36 -0.34
N ASP A 54 -8.96 -4.73 0.55
CA ASP A 54 -8.46 -3.86 1.61
C ASP A 54 -8.69 -4.51 2.98
N ILE A 55 -7.62 -4.79 3.70
CA ILE A 55 -7.68 -5.35 5.06
C ILE A 55 -7.56 -4.19 6.06
N PRO A 56 -8.55 -3.95 6.93
CA PRO A 56 -8.46 -2.88 7.92
C PRO A 56 -7.35 -3.15 8.93
N ARG A 57 -6.47 -2.16 9.13
CA ARG A 57 -5.36 -2.19 10.09
C ARG A 57 -5.49 -1.15 11.21
N GLY A 58 -6.32 -0.11 11.02
CA GLY A 58 -6.59 0.89 12.05
C GLY A 58 -5.42 1.87 12.22
N ILE A 59 -4.74 1.83 13.37
CA ILE A 59 -3.49 2.59 13.58
C ILE A 59 -2.32 1.66 13.27
N PHE A 60 -1.41 2.09 12.41
CA PHE A 60 -0.25 1.31 12.01
C PHE A 60 1.04 2.09 12.25
N VAL A 61 2.02 1.43 12.89
CA VAL A 61 3.36 1.98 13.08
C VAL A 61 4.32 1.24 12.15
N ALA A 62 4.89 1.95 11.19
CA ALA A 62 5.88 1.39 10.26
C ALA A 62 7.28 1.87 10.65
N ARG A 63 8.22 0.94 10.74
CA ARG A 63 9.62 1.26 10.97
C ARG A 63 10.27 1.71 9.66
N GLY A 64 11.04 2.79 9.68
CA GLY A 64 11.51 3.48 8.48
C GLY A 64 12.45 2.64 7.60
N GLU A 65 13.24 1.74 8.18
CA GLU A 65 14.06 0.78 7.40
C GLU A 65 13.24 -0.22 6.57
N ASN A 66 11.96 -0.40 6.90
CA ASN A 66 11.04 -1.25 6.14
C ASN A 66 10.25 -0.44 5.11
N VAL A 67 10.32 0.90 5.12
CA VAL A 67 9.66 1.76 4.14
C VAL A 67 10.52 1.82 2.87
N VAL A 68 9.92 1.43 1.74
CA VAL A 68 10.56 1.50 0.42
C VAL A 68 10.19 2.83 -0.26
N LEU A 69 8.90 3.16 -0.24
CA LEU A 69 8.39 4.42 -0.77
C LEU A 69 7.18 4.89 0.01
N LEU A 70 6.98 6.20 0.01
CA LEU A 70 5.79 6.89 0.50
C LEU A 70 5.37 7.90 -0.57
N GLY A 71 4.07 7.97 -0.86
CA GLY A 71 3.52 8.93 -1.83
C GLY A 71 2.11 9.35 -1.46
N GLU A 72 1.84 10.66 -1.56
CA GLU A 72 0.52 11.23 -1.34
C GLU A 72 -0.47 10.70 -2.38
N ILE A 73 -1.66 10.29 -1.93
CA ILE A 73 -2.77 9.91 -2.80
C ILE A 73 -3.69 11.12 -2.99
N ILE A 74 -3.66 11.70 -4.19
CA ILE A 74 -4.55 12.81 -4.57
C ILE A 74 -5.76 12.24 -5.32
N PHE A 75 -6.96 12.39 -4.75
CA PHE A 75 -8.19 12.11 -5.46
C PHE A 75 -8.58 13.32 -6.31
N TYR A 76 -8.33 13.28 -7.61
CA TYR A 76 -8.86 14.27 -8.54
C TYR A 76 -10.36 14.02 -8.76
N SER A 77 -11.21 14.63 -7.92
CA SER A 77 -12.66 14.58 -8.05
C SER A 77 -13.23 15.42 -9.21
N GLY A 78 -12.38 15.98 -10.08
CA GLY A 78 -12.77 17.06 -10.99
C GLY A 78 -12.95 16.71 -12.48
N LEU A 79 -11.97 16.10 -13.16
CA LEU A 79 -12.00 16.15 -14.64
C LEU A 79 -11.26 15.04 -15.41
N HIS A 80 -10.69 14.02 -14.77
CA HIS A 80 -9.97 12.93 -15.46
C HIS A 80 -10.48 11.53 -15.08
N GLY A 81 -11.75 11.42 -14.68
CA GLY A 81 -12.40 10.13 -14.40
C GLY A 81 -12.63 9.22 -15.62
N LYS A 82 -12.26 9.67 -16.83
CA LYS A 82 -12.44 8.91 -18.09
C LYS A 82 -11.17 8.33 -18.70
N LEU A 83 -9.96 8.75 -18.29
CA LEU A 83 -8.74 8.39 -19.05
C LEU A 83 -7.84 7.33 -18.42
N PHE A 84 -8.06 6.92 -17.15
CA PHE A 84 -7.24 5.88 -16.54
C PHE A 84 -7.97 5.12 -15.43
N LYS A 85 -9.04 4.40 -15.78
CA LYS A 85 -9.48 3.26 -14.98
C LYS A 85 -9.10 1.98 -15.72
N PRO A 86 -7.94 1.36 -15.47
CA PRO A 86 -7.96 -0.09 -15.45
C PRO A 86 -9.01 -0.46 -14.39
N TYR A 87 -10.09 -1.13 -14.81
CA TYR A 87 -11.17 -1.56 -13.92
C TYR A 87 -10.59 -2.52 -12.89
N LEU A 88 -10.08 -1.99 -11.78
CA LEU A 88 -9.74 -2.80 -10.62
C LEU A 88 -11.04 -3.17 -9.94
N GLN A 89 -11.33 -4.47 -9.90
CA GLN A 89 -12.46 -5.04 -9.22
C GLN A 89 -12.11 -5.20 -7.74
N GLN A 90 -12.87 -4.54 -6.87
CA GLN A 90 -12.79 -4.83 -5.45
C GLN A 90 -13.42 -6.20 -5.18
N VAL A 91 -12.72 -7.05 -4.44
CA VAL A 91 -13.19 -8.38 -4.02
C VAL A 91 -13.19 -8.49 -2.49
N SER A 92 -13.71 -9.60 -1.96
CA SER A 92 -13.70 -9.83 -0.52
C SER A 92 -12.27 -10.06 0.00
N ILE A 93 -12.08 -9.91 1.31
CA ILE A 93 -10.79 -10.16 1.97
C ILE A 93 -10.42 -11.64 1.81
N GLU A 94 -11.40 -12.53 1.95
CA GLU A 94 -11.20 -13.98 1.80
C GLU A 94 -10.77 -14.32 0.37
N GLU A 95 -11.41 -13.73 -0.64
CA GLU A 95 -11.09 -13.96 -2.04
C GLU A 95 -9.67 -13.49 -2.39
N ILE A 96 -9.30 -12.26 -2.01
CA ILE A 96 -7.96 -11.74 -2.36
C ILE A 96 -6.83 -12.48 -1.62
N LEU A 97 -7.06 -12.91 -0.37
CA LEU A 97 -6.08 -13.66 0.40
C LEU A 97 -5.85 -15.05 -0.17
N GLU A 98 -6.92 -15.71 -0.62
CA GLU A 98 -6.81 -17.02 -1.25
C GLU A 98 -6.07 -16.94 -2.59
N GLU A 99 -6.39 -15.96 -3.43
CA GLU A 99 -5.66 -15.71 -4.68
C GLU A 99 -4.17 -15.40 -4.42
N GLN A 100 -3.87 -14.58 -3.41
CA GLN A 100 -2.49 -14.26 -3.04
C GLN A 100 -1.72 -15.50 -2.60
N ARG A 101 -2.37 -16.37 -1.82
CA ARG A 101 -1.79 -17.62 -1.33
C ARG A 101 -1.43 -18.55 -2.50
N VAL A 102 -2.34 -18.68 -3.47
CA VAL A 102 -2.12 -19.51 -4.67
C VAL A 102 -0.97 -18.96 -5.52
N GLU A 103 -0.92 -17.65 -5.77
CA GLU A 103 0.16 -17.04 -6.56
C GLU A 103 1.53 -17.22 -5.89
N GLN A 104 1.61 -17.05 -4.57
CA GLN A 104 2.83 -17.28 -3.80
C GLN A 104 3.30 -18.74 -3.90
N GLN A 105 2.38 -19.71 -3.83
CA GLN A 105 2.72 -21.14 -3.99
C GLN A 105 3.28 -21.43 -5.37
N ILE A 106 2.62 -20.95 -6.43
CA ILE A 106 3.07 -21.11 -7.82
C ILE A 106 4.47 -20.51 -7.99
N ARG A 107 4.72 -19.33 -7.44
CA ARG A 107 6.03 -18.67 -7.52
C ARG A 107 7.11 -19.47 -6.81
N LEU A 108 6.83 -19.98 -5.61
CA LEU A 108 7.77 -20.80 -4.84
C LEU A 108 8.10 -22.12 -5.56
N GLU A 109 7.11 -22.77 -6.17
CA GLU A 109 7.30 -23.99 -6.96
C GLU A 109 8.13 -23.71 -8.23
N ALA A 110 7.83 -22.63 -8.94
CA ALA A 110 8.61 -22.20 -10.11
C ALA A 110 10.05 -21.84 -9.76
N GLU A 111 10.31 -21.28 -8.57
CA GLU A 111 11.66 -21.01 -8.07
C GLU A 111 12.41 -22.31 -7.73
N LYS A 112 11.74 -23.32 -7.15
CA LYS A 112 12.35 -24.63 -6.89
C LYS A 112 12.74 -25.37 -8.16
N LEU A 113 11.94 -25.27 -9.23
CA LEU A 113 12.20 -25.91 -10.52
C LEU A 113 13.35 -25.28 -11.32
N LYS A 114 13.86 -24.11 -10.90
CA LYS A 114 15.04 -23.46 -11.51
C LYS A 114 16.37 -24.02 -10.99
N TYR A 115 16.33 -24.90 -9.99
CA TYR A 115 17.47 -25.60 -9.40
C TYR A 115 17.34 -27.10 -9.61
#